data_AF-I1CBN9-F1
#
_entry.id   AF-I1CBN9-F1
#
_cell.length_a   1.000
_cell.length_b   1.000
_cell.length_c   1.000
_cell.angle_alpha   90.00
_cell.angle_beta   90.00
_cell.angle_gamma   90.00
#
_symmetry.space_group_name_H-M   'P 1'
#
loop_
_entity.id
_entity.type
_entity.pdbx_description
1 polymer ?
#
loop_
_entity_poly.entity_id
_entity_poly.type
_entity_poly.pdbx_seq_one_letter_code
_entity_poly.pdbx_strand_id
1 'polypeptide(L)'
;MRPPSAWSTVGTPAIVETKSTKATSHTILGAIGAMGVVDIELRVAEKPKQRRIDAVGRKRKQMPNVKKPKGITTGHYLNPIRKTLDEMDKNHLMNGFYIVMDNAPIHTHSDIDGLITSRGYRSIYIPPYSAELNPIEQFWSVVKNKVKRGVFSDDEDIKTRIADACNNVPIQHVRAFIQHSCNQFEKRRNKEPL
;
A
#
# COMPACT_ATOMS: atom_id res chain seq x y z
N MET A 1 -10.54 11.49 0.81
CA MET A 1 -11.69 11.75 1.72
C MET A 1 -12.96 11.23 1.08
N ARG A 2 -14.02 10.95 1.86
CA ARG A 2 -15.36 10.86 1.25
C ARG A 2 -15.68 12.22 0.61
N PRO A 3 -16.35 12.26 -0.55
CA PRO A 3 -16.91 13.51 -1.04
C PRO A 3 -17.79 14.10 0.08
N PRO A 4 -17.59 15.37 0.43
CA PRO A 4 -18.47 15.99 1.40
C PRO A 4 -19.89 15.99 0.82
N SER A 5 -20.82 15.43 1.59
CA SER A 5 -22.24 15.40 1.26
C SER A 5 -22.92 16.61 1.90
N ALA A 6 -23.72 17.34 1.13
CA ALA A 6 -24.64 18.34 1.66
C ALA A 6 -26.07 17.98 1.29
N TRP A 7 -26.98 18.38 2.17
CA TRP A 7 -28.42 18.33 1.93
C TRP A 7 -28.87 19.72 1.51
N SER A 8 -29.77 19.79 0.53
CA SER A 8 -30.46 21.02 0.14
C SER A 8 -31.96 20.78 0.09
N THR A 9 -32.74 21.85 0.16
CA THR A 9 -34.19 21.76 0.00
C THR A 9 -34.52 21.38 -1.45
N VAL A 10 -35.64 20.69 -1.64
CA VAL A 10 -36.12 20.28 -2.97
C VAL A 10 -36.21 21.50 -3.89
N GLY A 11 -35.57 21.42 -5.06
CA GLY A 11 -35.51 22.52 -6.03
C GLY A 11 -34.30 23.46 -5.87
N THR A 12 -33.44 23.26 -4.87
CA THR A 12 -32.20 24.04 -4.71
C THR A 12 -30.95 23.14 -4.83
N PRO A 13 -29.86 23.63 -5.44
CA PRO A 13 -28.63 22.83 -5.55
C PRO A 13 -27.92 22.71 -4.20
N ALA A 14 -27.45 21.51 -3.89
CA ALA A 14 -26.53 21.30 -2.77
C ALA A 14 -25.15 21.84 -3.13
N ILE A 15 -24.71 22.87 -2.44
CA ILE A 15 -23.40 23.51 -2.66
C ILE A 15 -22.44 23.03 -1.58
N VAL A 16 -21.28 22.54 -2.01
CA VAL A 16 -20.22 22.07 -1.11
C VAL A 16 -18.89 22.68 -1.52
N GLU A 17 -18.34 23.52 -0.65
CA GLU A 17 -16.97 24.01 -0.82
C GLU A 17 -15.97 22.93 -0.42
N THR A 18 -15.06 22.60 -1.34
CA THR A 18 -13.94 21.71 -1.05
C THR A 18 -12.63 22.45 -1.22
N LYS A 19 -11.80 22.44 -0.19
CA LYS A 19 -10.43 22.95 -0.30
C LYS A 19 -9.67 22.04 -1.27
N SER A 20 -9.20 22.59 -2.38
CA SER A 20 -8.29 21.89 -3.29
C SER A 20 -7.00 21.57 -2.55
N THR A 21 -6.80 20.30 -2.21
CA THR A 21 -5.63 19.85 -1.47
C THR A 21 -4.61 19.26 -2.44
N LYS A 22 -3.60 20.05 -2.83
CA LYS A 22 -2.33 19.49 -3.30
C LYS A 22 -1.64 18.83 -2.09
N ALA A 23 -2.10 17.65 -1.72
CA ALA A 23 -1.57 16.88 -0.60
C ALA A 23 -0.36 16.06 -1.03
N THR A 24 0.54 15.81 -0.06
CA THR A 24 1.69 14.92 -0.27
C THR A 24 1.20 13.48 -0.22
N SER A 25 1.40 12.72 -1.30
CA SER A 25 1.09 11.28 -1.33
C SER A 25 2.10 10.50 -0.51
N HIS A 26 1.60 9.54 0.27
CA HIS A 26 2.40 8.58 1.02
C HIS A 26 2.22 7.20 0.40
N THR A 27 3.29 6.43 0.32
CA THR A 27 3.27 5.05 -0.17
C THR A 27 3.49 4.12 1.00
N ILE A 28 2.63 3.12 1.15
CA ILE A 28 2.74 2.13 2.21
C ILE A 28 2.95 0.78 1.55
N LEU A 29 3.95 0.04 2.03
CA LEU A 29 4.15 -1.35 1.69
C LEU A 29 3.91 -2.17 2.95
N GLY A 30 3.40 -3.38 2.80
CA GLY A 30 3.23 -4.25 3.95
C GLY A 30 2.89 -5.66 3.54
N ALA A 31 2.98 -6.55 4.51
CA ALA A 31 2.68 -7.96 4.41
C ALA A 31 1.80 -8.39 5.58
N ILE A 32 0.81 -9.22 5.28
CA ILE A 32 -0.07 -9.86 6.27
C ILE A 32 -0.02 -11.37 6.08
N GLY A 33 -0.27 -12.11 7.14
CA GLY A 33 -0.29 -13.58 7.10
C GLY A 33 -1.27 -14.16 8.10
N ALA A 34 -1.34 -15.50 8.15
CA ALA A 34 -2.26 -16.23 9.04
C ALA A 34 -2.05 -15.93 10.55
N MET A 35 -0.87 -15.40 10.89
CA MET A 35 -0.50 -15.01 12.26
C MET A 35 -0.72 -13.52 12.55
N GLY A 36 -1.23 -12.73 11.59
CA GLY A 36 -1.47 -11.30 11.76
C GLY A 36 -0.70 -10.45 10.75
N VAL A 37 -0.48 -9.19 11.11
CA VAL A 37 0.36 -8.27 10.33
C VAL A 37 1.82 -8.67 10.52
N VAL A 38 2.57 -8.81 9.42
CA VAL A 38 3.98 -9.24 9.43
C VAL A 38 4.91 -8.04 9.43
N ASP A 39 4.76 -7.15 8.44
CA ASP A 39 5.53 -5.91 8.34
C ASP A 39 4.69 -4.82 7.66
N ILE A 40 4.89 -3.57 8.07
CA ILE A 40 4.32 -2.38 7.42
C ILE A 40 5.39 -1.29 7.37
N GLU A 41 5.71 -0.83 6.17
CA GLU A 41 6.66 0.25 5.89
C GLU A 41 5.94 1.44 5.26
N LEU A 42 5.99 2.59 5.93
CA LEU A 42 5.48 3.86 5.41
C LEU A 42 6.62 4.66 4.77
N ARG A 43 6.51 4.90 3.46
CA ARG A 43 7.40 5.78 2.70
C ARG A 43 6.73 7.11 2.39
N VAL A 44 7.43 8.18 2.73
CA VAL A 44 7.05 9.55 2.38
C VAL A 44 7.71 9.90 1.06
N ALA A 45 6.96 10.40 0.08
CA ALA A 45 7.55 10.88 -1.16
C ALA A 45 8.50 12.06 -0.89
N GLU A 46 9.73 12.00 -1.43
CA GLU A 46 10.64 13.16 -1.38
C GLU A 46 10.01 14.35 -2.11
N LYS A 47 9.98 15.51 -1.47
CA LYS A 47 9.51 16.74 -2.11
C LYS A 47 10.40 17.03 -3.33
N PRO A 48 9.84 17.35 -4.51
CA PRO A 48 10.66 17.77 -5.64
C PRO A 48 11.45 19.02 -5.24
N LYS A 49 12.79 18.99 -5.41
CA LYS A 49 13.64 20.16 -5.15
C LYS A 49 13.10 21.36 -5.93
N GLN A 50 12.77 22.44 -5.22
CA GLN A 50 12.38 23.70 -5.85
C GLN A 50 13.50 24.15 -6.78
N ARG A 51 13.16 24.40 -8.06
CA ARG A 51 14.08 25.05 -8.99
C ARG A 51 14.21 26.52 -8.56
N ARG A 52 15.40 26.93 -8.10
CA ARG A 52 15.71 28.35 -7.93
C ARG A 52 15.80 28.99 -9.31
N ILE A 53 15.03 30.05 -9.51
CA ILE A 53 15.12 30.93 -10.66
C ILE A 53 15.93 32.13 -10.18
N ASP A 54 17.12 32.34 -10.75
CA ASP A 54 17.93 33.52 -10.42
C ASP A 54 17.24 34.76 -10.99
N ALA A 55 17.42 35.92 -10.33
CA ALA A 55 16.69 37.19 -10.56
C ALA A 55 16.76 37.78 -11.98
N VAL A 56 17.46 37.13 -12.92
CA VAL A 56 17.69 37.59 -14.29
C VAL A 56 17.06 36.63 -15.34
N GLY A 57 16.21 35.68 -14.93
CA GLY A 57 15.41 34.87 -15.85
C GLY A 57 16.17 33.87 -16.73
N ARG A 58 17.50 33.73 -16.56
CA ARG A 58 18.30 32.73 -17.30
C ARG A 58 18.28 31.39 -16.57
N LYS A 59 17.74 30.36 -17.24
CA LYS A 59 17.78 28.97 -16.78
C LYS A 59 19.24 28.50 -16.73
N ARG A 60 19.81 28.31 -15.53
CA ARG A 60 21.12 27.68 -15.36
C ARG A 60 21.02 26.21 -15.83
N LYS A 61 21.78 25.85 -16.88
CA LYS A 61 21.84 24.48 -17.42
C LYS A 61 22.51 23.59 -16.37
N GLN A 62 21.72 22.85 -15.61
CA GLN A 62 22.20 21.85 -14.65
C GLN A 62 22.91 20.74 -15.46
N MET A 63 24.07 20.26 -14.99
CA MET A 63 24.71 19.03 -15.51
C MET A 63 23.67 17.92 -15.67
N PRO A 64 23.80 16.98 -16.64
CA PRO A 64 22.76 16.00 -16.95
C PRO A 64 22.36 15.26 -15.68
N ASN A 65 21.28 15.73 -15.07
CA ASN A 65 20.77 15.24 -13.82
C ASN A 65 20.08 13.93 -14.21
N VAL A 66 20.71 12.80 -13.91
CA VAL A 66 20.08 11.48 -14.06
C VAL A 66 18.73 11.61 -13.38
N LYS A 67 17.65 11.60 -14.18
CA LYS A 67 16.29 11.76 -13.67
C LYS A 67 16.08 10.61 -12.69
N LYS A 68 16.15 10.89 -11.38
CA LYS A 68 15.77 9.90 -10.38
C LYS A 68 14.34 9.46 -10.71
N PRO A 69 14.09 8.16 -10.85
CA PRO A 69 12.77 7.66 -11.21
C PRO A 69 11.76 8.12 -10.16
N LYS A 70 10.63 8.63 -10.65
CA LYS A 70 9.53 9.10 -9.81
C LYS A 70 8.66 7.89 -9.48
N GLY A 71 8.86 7.29 -8.30
CA GLY A 71 8.10 6.11 -7.85
C GLY A 71 8.99 5.01 -7.26
N ILE A 72 8.39 3.86 -6.97
CA ILE A 72 9.12 2.66 -6.56
C ILE A 72 9.64 1.99 -7.83
N THR A 73 10.96 1.90 -7.97
CA THR A 73 11.56 0.99 -8.95
C THR A 73 11.68 -0.39 -8.36
N THR A 74 11.84 -1.38 -9.22
CA THR A 74 12.03 -2.78 -8.86
C THR A 74 13.15 -2.98 -7.83
N GLY A 75 14.29 -2.30 -7.98
CA GLY A 75 15.39 -2.35 -6.99
C GLY A 75 15.02 -1.79 -5.60
N HIS A 76 14.04 -0.89 -5.52
CA HIS A 76 13.53 -0.36 -4.25
C HIS A 76 12.54 -1.29 -3.54
N TYR A 77 12.02 -2.31 -4.22
CA TYR A 77 11.09 -3.30 -3.66
C TYR A 77 11.81 -4.47 -2.96
N LEU A 78 13.08 -4.73 -3.28
CA LEU A 78 13.89 -5.76 -2.62
C LEU A 78 14.04 -5.52 -1.10
N ASN A 79 14.21 -4.26 -0.68
CA ASN A 79 14.36 -3.93 0.74
C ASN A 79 13.11 -4.29 1.58
N PRO A 80 11.88 -3.89 1.17
CA PRO A 80 10.65 -4.33 1.82
C PRO A 80 10.50 -5.85 1.91
N ILE A 81 10.83 -6.58 0.83
CA ILE A 81 10.79 -8.05 0.84
C ILE A 81 11.79 -8.62 1.84
N ARG A 82 13.03 -8.14 1.82
CA ARG A 82 14.06 -8.57 2.76
C ARG A 82 13.64 -8.36 4.21
N LYS A 83 13.06 -7.19 4.51
CA LYS A 83 12.57 -6.88 5.86
C LYS A 83 11.41 -7.79 6.26
N THR A 84 10.46 -8.02 5.35
CA THR A 84 9.35 -8.97 5.59
C THR A 84 9.89 -10.36 5.89
N LEU A 85 10.86 -10.83 5.11
CA LEU A 85 11.51 -12.12 5.34
C LEU A 85 12.26 -12.14 6.69
N ASP A 86 12.96 -11.07 7.06
CA ASP A 86 13.63 -10.95 8.37
C ASP A 86 12.62 -11.07 9.53
N GLU A 87 11.40 -10.54 9.39
CA GLU A 87 10.33 -10.71 10.38
C GLU A 87 9.76 -12.13 10.39
N MET A 88 9.61 -12.77 9.22
CA MET A 88 9.15 -14.16 9.12
C MET A 88 10.15 -15.15 9.72
N ASP A 89 11.46 -14.92 9.50
CA ASP A 89 12.53 -15.78 10.00
C ASP A 89 12.59 -15.84 11.54
N LYS A 90 12.11 -14.78 12.22
CA LYS A 90 12.01 -14.73 13.69
C LYS A 90 10.98 -15.72 14.25
N ASN A 91 10.04 -16.19 13.42
CA ASN A 91 8.96 -17.06 13.84
C ASN A 91 8.99 -18.37 13.05
N HIS A 92 9.52 -19.42 13.68
CA HIS A 92 9.64 -20.75 13.06
C HIS A 92 8.31 -21.35 12.59
N LEU A 93 7.15 -20.88 13.10
CA LEU A 93 5.83 -21.32 12.63
C LEU A 93 5.53 -20.85 11.20
N MET A 94 6.28 -19.88 10.68
CA MET A 94 6.15 -19.37 9.32
C MET A 94 7.04 -20.12 8.32
N ASN A 95 7.88 -21.07 8.77
CA ASN A 95 8.77 -21.80 7.90
C ASN A 95 8.01 -22.50 6.76
N GLY A 96 8.49 -22.34 5.53
CA GLY A 96 7.87 -22.93 4.34
C GLY A 96 6.60 -22.24 3.86
N PHE A 97 6.23 -21.09 4.44
CA PHE A 97 5.13 -20.26 3.96
C PHE A 97 5.38 -19.77 2.53
N TYR A 98 4.28 -19.39 1.87
CA TYR A 98 4.31 -18.78 0.56
C TYR A 98 4.10 -17.29 0.68
N ILE A 99 4.84 -16.52 -0.10
CA ILE A 99 4.66 -15.09 -0.28
C ILE A 99 3.79 -14.88 -1.51
N VAL A 100 2.58 -14.39 -1.29
CA VAL A 100 1.63 -14.08 -2.36
C VAL A 100 1.79 -12.60 -2.75
N MET A 101 2.04 -12.33 -4.02
CA MET A 101 2.18 -10.98 -4.57
C MET A 101 1.27 -10.80 -5.77
N ASP A 102 0.87 -9.55 -6.06
CA ASP A 102 0.19 -9.25 -7.32
C ASP A 102 1.18 -9.24 -8.49
N ASN A 103 0.67 -9.14 -9.72
CA ASN A 103 1.51 -9.13 -10.91
C ASN A 103 1.95 -7.70 -11.31
N ALA A 104 2.16 -6.81 -10.35
CA ALA A 104 2.66 -5.47 -10.64
C ALA A 104 4.12 -5.52 -11.14
N PRO A 105 4.53 -4.64 -12.08
CA PRO A 105 5.90 -4.62 -12.62
C PRO A 105 7.02 -4.43 -11.58
N ILE A 106 6.69 -3.94 -10.38
CA ILE A 106 7.65 -3.81 -9.28
C ILE A 106 8.01 -5.16 -8.66
N HIS A 107 7.23 -6.21 -8.92
CA HIS A 107 7.43 -7.56 -8.39
C HIS A 107 8.12 -8.51 -9.37
N THR A 108 8.31 -8.11 -10.63
CA THR A 108 8.77 -9.01 -11.71
C THR A 108 10.28 -9.15 -11.82
N HIS A 109 11.06 -8.78 -10.80
CA HIS A 109 12.52 -8.98 -10.82
C HIS A 109 12.88 -10.42 -10.49
N SER A 110 13.83 -10.98 -11.25
CA SER A 110 14.42 -12.29 -10.94
C SER A 110 15.01 -12.37 -9.53
N ASP A 111 15.59 -11.27 -9.04
CA ASP A 111 16.24 -11.26 -7.72
C ASP A 111 15.25 -11.41 -6.57
N ILE A 112 13.96 -11.09 -6.78
CA ILE A 112 12.93 -11.24 -5.75
C ILE A 112 12.70 -12.73 -5.48
N ASP A 113 12.47 -13.52 -6.53
CA ASP A 113 12.29 -14.97 -6.41
C ASP A 113 13.54 -15.65 -5.86
N GLY A 114 14.73 -15.22 -6.31
CA GLY A 114 16.00 -15.71 -5.78
C GLY A 114 16.17 -15.43 -4.29
N LEU A 115 15.83 -14.23 -3.82
CA LEU A 115 15.89 -13.86 -2.41
C LEU A 115 14.92 -14.70 -1.57
N ILE A 116 13.68 -14.86 -2.02
CA ILE A 116 12.63 -15.62 -1.30
C ILE A 116 13.02 -17.09 -1.20
N THR A 117 13.44 -17.70 -2.31
CA THR A 117 13.82 -19.12 -2.35
C THR A 117 15.11 -19.41 -1.58
N SER A 118 16.08 -18.49 -1.56
CA SER A 118 17.31 -18.63 -0.78
C SER A 118 17.08 -18.75 0.73
N ARG A 119 15.93 -18.28 1.22
CA ARG A 119 15.51 -18.39 2.63
C ARG A 119 14.54 -19.54 2.90
N GLY A 120 14.29 -20.40 1.91
CA GLY A 120 13.40 -21.57 2.06
C GLY A 120 11.90 -21.26 1.92
N TYR A 121 11.55 -20.06 1.43
CA TYR A 121 10.18 -19.69 1.12
C TYR A 121 9.89 -19.85 -0.38
N ARG A 122 8.62 -19.65 -0.77
CA ARG A 122 8.19 -19.69 -2.19
C ARG A 122 7.34 -18.48 -2.52
N SER A 123 7.47 -17.94 -3.72
CA SER A 123 6.62 -16.86 -4.22
C SER A 123 5.45 -17.44 -5.04
N ILE A 124 4.29 -16.80 -4.95
CA ILE A 124 3.13 -17.04 -5.81
C ILE A 124 2.66 -15.69 -6.33
N TYR A 125 2.49 -15.60 -7.65
CA TYR A 125 1.94 -14.41 -8.31
C TYR A 125 0.49 -14.65 -8.69
N ILE A 126 -0.41 -13.78 -8.22
CA ILE A 126 -1.82 -13.86 -8.61
C ILE A 126 -2.03 -13.33 -10.05
N PRO A 127 -3.08 -13.79 -10.76
CA PRO A 127 -3.38 -13.31 -12.09
C PRO A 127 -3.60 -11.78 -12.17
N PRO A 128 -3.33 -11.16 -13.33
CA PRO A 128 -3.63 -9.74 -13.54
C PRO A 128 -5.09 -9.39 -13.23
N TYR A 129 -5.30 -8.22 -12.62
CA TYR A 129 -6.63 -7.68 -12.30
C TYR A 129 -7.48 -8.57 -11.38
N SER A 130 -6.85 -9.36 -10.51
CA SER A 130 -7.53 -10.25 -9.55
C SER A 130 -7.34 -9.80 -8.10
N ALA A 131 -7.66 -8.54 -7.80
CA ALA A 131 -7.49 -7.94 -6.48
C ALA A 131 -8.28 -8.68 -5.37
N GLU A 132 -9.38 -9.33 -5.72
CA GLU A 132 -10.19 -10.18 -4.82
C GLU A 132 -9.43 -11.39 -4.28
N LEU A 133 -8.41 -11.85 -5.01
CA LEU A 133 -7.54 -12.96 -4.62
C LEU A 133 -6.39 -12.52 -3.70
N ASN A 134 -6.24 -11.21 -3.47
CA ASN A 134 -5.21 -10.65 -2.60
C ASN A 134 -5.80 -10.21 -1.24
N PRO A 135 -5.56 -10.96 -0.14
CA PRO A 135 -6.13 -10.64 1.17
C PRO A 135 -5.77 -9.24 1.68
N ILE A 136 -4.61 -8.70 1.28
CA ILE A 136 -4.14 -7.41 1.78
C ILE A 136 -5.01 -6.24 1.30
N GLU A 137 -5.76 -6.41 0.22
CA GLU A 137 -6.68 -5.38 -0.28
C GLU A 137 -7.82 -5.10 0.71
N GLN A 138 -8.34 -6.15 1.36
CA GLN A 138 -9.34 -6.01 2.42
C GLN A 138 -8.75 -5.37 3.67
N PHE A 139 -7.54 -5.75 4.04
CA PHE A 139 -6.80 -5.10 5.12
C PHE A 139 -6.67 -3.58 4.87
N TRP A 140 -6.22 -3.19 3.68
CA TRP A 140 -6.11 -1.78 3.32
C TRP A 140 -7.46 -1.07 3.29
N SER A 141 -8.54 -1.74 2.88
CA SER A 141 -9.89 -1.18 2.97
C SER A 141 -10.25 -0.79 4.41
N VAL A 142 -9.98 -1.68 5.38
CA VAL A 142 -10.23 -1.43 6.81
C VAL A 142 -9.35 -0.30 7.34
N VAL A 143 -8.04 -0.33 7.07
CA VAL A 143 -7.09 0.71 7.49
C VAL A 143 -7.50 2.07 6.92
N LYS A 144 -7.76 2.15 5.60
CA LYS A 144 -8.22 3.38 4.94
C LYS A 144 -9.50 3.91 5.57
N ASN A 145 -10.44 3.05 5.91
CA ASN A 145 -11.69 3.46 6.55
C ASN A 145 -11.46 4.03 7.96
N LYS A 146 -10.54 3.47 8.74
CA LYS A 146 -10.16 4.02 10.06
C LYS A 146 -9.47 5.37 9.92
N VAL A 147 -8.47 5.48 9.03
CA VAL A 147 -7.73 6.75 8.81
C VAL A 147 -8.66 7.86 8.29
N LYS A 148 -9.69 7.53 7.52
CA LYS A 148 -10.67 8.52 7.01
C LYS A 148 -11.70 8.96 8.07
N ARG A 149 -11.89 8.22 9.16
CA ARG A 149 -12.93 8.49 10.16
C ARG A 149 -12.40 9.45 11.23
N GLY A 150 -12.87 10.69 11.23
CA GLY A 150 -12.52 11.72 12.22
C GLY A 150 -11.66 12.83 11.63
N VAL A 151 -11.73 14.01 12.24
CA VAL A 151 -10.85 15.15 11.91
C VAL A 151 -9.49 14.87 12.54
N PHE A 152 -8.40 15.35 11.92
CA PHE A 152 -7.08 15.31 12.55
C PHE A 152 -7.04 16.35 13.67
N SER A 153 -6.55 15.97 14.84
CA SER A 153 -6.17 16.94 15.87
C SER A 153 -4.93 17.71 15.41
N ASP A 154 -4.70 18.91 15.97
CA ASP A 154 -3.56 19.76 15.59
C ASP A 154 -2.19 19.09 15.86
N ASP A 155 -2.16 18.12 16.77
CA ASP A 155 -1.01 17.31 17.17
C ASP A 155 -0.93 15.93 16.48
N GLU A 156 -1.94 15.53 15.70
CA GLU A 156 -2.01 14.20 15.09
C GLU A 156 -1.29 14.14 13.73
N ASP A 157 -0.21 13.35 13.65
CA ASP A 157 0.47 13.04 12.38
C ASP A 157 -0.21 11.89 11.63
N ILE A 158 -0.26 12.00 10.29
CA ILE A 158 -0.80 10.95 9.40
C ILE A 158 -0.10 9.61 9.61
N LYS A 159 1.19 9.63 9.95
CA LYS A 159 1.98 8.42 10.19
C LYS A 159 1.50 7.68 11.43
N THR A 160 1.30 8.39 12.54
CA THR A 160 0.83 7.83 13.81
C THR A 160 -0.56 7.23 13.62
N ARG A 161 -1.46 7.95 12.96
CA ARG A 161 -2.81 7.45 12.69
C ARG A 161 -2.85 6.20 11.82
N ILE A 162 -1.96 6.12 10.82
CA ILE A 162 -1.81 4.91 10.00
C ILE A 162 -1.30 3.76 10.87
N ALA A 163 -0.25 3.99 11.65
CA ALA A 163 0.31 2.97 12.54
C ALA A 163 -0.74 2.45 13.52
N ASP A 164 -1.49 3.34 14.17
CA ASP A 164 -2.58 2.98 15.07
C ASP A 164 -3.68 2.22 14.35
N ALA A 165 -4.08 2.65 13.15
CA ALA A 165 -5.11 1.96 12.38
C ALA A 165 -4.71 0.51 12.06
N CYS A 166 -3.43 0.29 11.70
CA CYS A 166 -2.84 -1.01 11.41
C CYS A 166 -2.73 -1.90 12.66
N ASN A 167 -2.20 -1.37 13.77
CA ASN A 167 -2.02 -2.10 15.03
C ASN A 167 -3.36 -2.52 15.65
N ASN A 168 -4.42 -1.74 15.41
CA ASN A 168 -5.76 -2.03 15.91
C ASN A 168 -6.57 -2.97 15.00
N VAL A 169 -5.98 -3.62 13.99
CA VAL A 169 -6.68 -4.65 13.20
C VAL A 169 -6.60 -5.99 13.95
N PRO A 170 -7.72 -6.55 14.43
CA PRO A 170 -7.69 -7.83 15.14
C PRO A 170 -7.20 -8.96 14.23
N ILE A 171 -6.45 -9.91 14.79
CA ILE A 171 -5.97 -11.09 14.04
C ILE A 171 -7.11 -11.91 13.42
N GLN A 172 -8.28 -11.93 14.07
CA GLN A 172 -9.48 -12.59 13.55
C GLN A 172 -9.93 -11.99 12.22
N HIS A 173 -9.79 -10.67 12.04
CA HIS A 173 -10.11 -10.00 10.79
C HIS A 173 -9.09 -10.36 9.71
N VAL A 174 -7.79 -10.41 10.04
CA VAL A 174 -6.74 -10.83 9.09
C VAL A 174 -7.02 -12.24 8.58
N ARG A 175 -7.38 -13.17 9.47
CA ARG A 175 -7.78 -14.53 9.09
C ARG A 175 -9.03 -14.55 8.22
N ALA A 176 -10.03 -13.72 8.54
CA ALA A 176 -11.24 -13.60 7.73
C ALA A 176 -10.94 -13.06 6.32
N PHE A 177 -10.01 -12.12 6.17
CA PHE A 177 -9.58 -11.60 4.85
C PHE A 177 -8.93 -12.70 4.01
N ILE A 178 -8.04 -13.49 4.62
CA ILE A 178 -7.40 -14.63 3.96
C ILE A 178 -8.45 -15.65 3.53
N GLN A 179 -9.36 -16.03 4.43
CA GLN A 179 -10.42 -16.97 4.11
C GLN A 179 -11.34 -16.46 3.00
N HIS A 180 -11.66 -15.16 3.01
CA HIS A 180 -12.44 -14.55 1.94
C HIS A 180 -11.76 -14.72 0.58
N SER A 181 -10.48 -14.35 0.46
CA SER A 181 -9.74 -14.52 -0.80
C SER A 181 -9.65 -15.99 -1.21
N CYS A 182 -9.46 -16.93 -0.27
CA CYS A 182 -9.55 -18.37 -0.56
C CYS A 182 -10.89 -18.77 -1.18
N ASN A 183 -12.00 -18.27 -0.65
CA ASN A 183 -13.34 -18.55 -1.19
C ASN A 183 -13.54 -17.95 -2.60
N GLN A 184 -12.85 -16.86 -2.94
CA GLN A 184 -12.91 -16.26 -4.27
C GLN A 184 -12.20 -17.10 -5.33
N PHE A 185 -11.19 -17.91 -4.97
CA PHE A 185 -10.55 -18.83 -5.92
C PHE A 185 -11.54 -19.86 -6.46
N GLU A 186 -12.37 -20.44 -5.59
CA GLU A 186 -13.39 -21.41 -5.96
C GLU A 186 -14.44 -20.80 -6.89
N LYS A 187 -14.93 -19.61 -6.55
CA LYS A 187 -15.87 -18.86 -7.39
C LYS A 187 -15.29 -18.55 -8.77
N ARG A 188 -14.03 -18.08 -8.82
CA ARG A 188 -13.30 -17.83 -10.08
C ARG A 188 -13.18 -19.10 -10.91
N ARG A 189 -12.81 -20.22 -10.28
CA ARG A 189 -12.68 -21.53 -10.94
C ARG A 189 -14.02 -21.97 -11.55
N ASN A 190 -15.12 -21.72 -10.84
CA ASN A 190 -16.48 -22.08 -11.27
C ASN A 190 -17.13 -21.04 -12.20
N LYS A 191 -16.45 -19.93 -12.51
CA LYS A 191 -16.98 -18.80 -13.30
C LYS A 191 -18.25 -18.18 -12.68
N GLU A 192 -18.35 -18.21 -11.36
CA GLU A 192 -19.41 -17.54 -10.62
C GLU A 192 -19.18 -16.02 -10.58
N PRO A 193 -20.25 -15.20 -10.47
CA PRO A 193 -20.12 -13.77 -10.23
C PRO A 193 -19.39 -13.48 -8.91
N LEU A 194 -18.51 -12.47 -8.94
CA LEU A 194 -17.72 -12.01 -7.79
C LEU A 194 -18.44 -10.93 -6.97
#